data_AF-C9MWJ7-F1
#
_entry.id   AF-C9MWJ7-F1
#
_cell.length_a   1.000
_cell.length_b   1.000
_cell.length_c   1.000
_cell.angle_alpha   90.00
_cell.angle_beta   90.00
_cell.angle_gamma   90.00
#
_symmetry.space_group_name_H-M   'P 1'
#
loop_
_entity.id
_entity.type
_entity.pdbx_description
1 polymer ?
#
loop_
_entity_poly.entity_id
_entity_poly.type
_entity_poly.pdbx_seq_one_letter_code
_entity_poly.pdbx_strand_id
1 'polypeptide(L)'
;MKKIFLILLLLFTVMSCELKKAQEAYDNKEYIRSIYLTLSYFEKHPNKVEKIKPDIKNEIMEKFSNIVNYYKTEAGSSNLEERQDGYEGLYKIYALFDVYSQSSNFTDFLSKYDGDELLSEIYKIIDERIKTRELESKYSRDIISILDEYYRNMIGYTKELSGIKKIDENKILKYESISRKMSQAEADKLIEYANIKEKAEEYREAQKLNEAAQKAYGQYQKNYKNMYIKIGELKKKADYQEADKLYQSAIQTSGAVSKHGYRESIEKLKKVQEIIPNFKNSKEKIAEYSKKAYVKYNISGCDNSHVPAYINSHLSKVGVYTKYSSEADVQINCKVTDNYQVSTYPSQIKNLSQVKEVKNNDGQTVKKEFIFQESKTKSVEKLDFSYEIELSGYVKKKYSGNAYKQHEINSLQYLGNVPSEYSGKDKIEKLWGESEMRRKVYDSASFFKDLKDIVKELEKL
;
A
#
# COMPACT_ATOMS: atom_id res chain seq x y z
N MET A 1 4.29 -34.68 51.27
CA MET A 1 4.36 -33.87 50.03
C MET A 1 5.07 -34.55 48.86
N LYS A 2 6.24 -35.22 49.01
CA LYS A 2 6.92 -35.89 47.87
C LYS A 2 6.18 -37.10 47.25
N LYS A 3 5.32 -37.81 48.01
CA LYS A 3 4.56 -38.98 47.50
C LYS A 3 3.32 -38.62 46.65
N ILE A 4 2.69 -37.48 46.90
CA ILE A 4 1.55 -36.98 46.09
C ILE A 4 2.05 -36.48 44.72
N PHE A 5 3.20 -35.81 44.70
CA PHE A 5 3.85 -35.38 43.46
C PHE A 5 4.31 -36.56 42.59
N LEU A 6 4.76 -37.67 43.20
CA LEU A 6 5.17 -38.88 42.48
C LEU A 6 3.98 -39.65 41.88
N ILE A 7 2.82 -39.64 42.56
CA ILE A 7 1.58 -40.27 42.06
C ILE A 7 0.96 -39.44 40.94
N LEU A 8 1.01 -38.10 41.01
CA LEU A 8 0.73 -37.23 39.87
C LEU A 8 1.72 -37.50 38.72
N LEU A 9 3.03 -37.59 38.98
CA LEU A 9 4.02 -37.89 37.93
C LEU A 9 3.82 -39.27 37.26
N LEU A 10 3.39 -40.28 38.01
CA LEU A 10 3.10 -41.65 37.53
C LEU A 10 1.73 -41.80 36.86
N LEU A 11 0.79 -40.87 37.08
CA LEU A 11 -0.44 -40.75 36.29
C LEU A 11 -0.17 -40.08 34.94
N PHE A 12 0.89 -39.28 34.83
CA PHE A 12 1.32 -38.61 33.60
C PHE A 12 2.11 -39.49 32.63
N THR A 13 2.61 -40.68 33.02
CA THR A 13 3.37 -41.56 32.11
C THR A 13 2.52 -42.27 31.06
N VAL A 14 1.19 -42.05 31.05
CA VAL A 14 0.27 -42.60 30.04
C VAL A 14 -0.69 -41.52 29.48
N MET A 15 -0.49 -40.24 29.81
CA MET A 15 -1.25 -39.17 29.16
C MET A 15 -0.69 -38.93 27.76
N SER A 16 -1.57 -39.00 26.76
CA SER A 16 -1.21 -38.61 25.40
C SER A 16 -0.68 -37.18 25.37
N CYS A 17 0.16 -36.89 24.38
CA CYS A 17 0.69 -35.54 24.12
C CYS A 17 -0.44 -34.49 23.99
N GLU A 18 -1.65 -34.89 23.59
CA GLU A 18 -2.82 -34.01 23.44
C GLU A 18 -3.44 -33.61 24.79
N LEU A 19 -3.59 -34.52 25.75
CA LEU A 19 -4.13 -34.18 27.07
C LEU A 19 -3.19 -33.29 27.88
N LYS A 20 -1.86 -33.47 27.71
CA LYS A 20 -0.88 -32.56 28.31
C LYS A 20 -1.02 -31.14 27.74
N LYS A 21 -1.17 -31.01 26.41
CA LYS A 21 -1.44 -29.71 25.77
C LYS A 21 -2.77 -29.09 26.23
N ALA A 22 -3.79 -29.92 26.47
CA ALA A 22 -5.06 -29.45 27.02
C ALA A 22 -4.88 -28.86 28.42
N GLN A 23 -4.02 -29.46 29.24
CA GLN A 23 -3.66 -28.94 30.56
C GLN A 23 -2.91 -27.62 30.46
N GLU A 24 -1.89 -27.54 29.60
CA GLU A 24 -1.12 -26.31 29.38
C GLU A 24 -2.04 -25.17 28.89
N ALA A 25 -2.99 -25.46 27.99
CA ALA A 25 -3.99 -24.49 27.55
C ALA A 25 -4.88 -24.01 28.71
N TYR A 26 -5.29 -24.90 29.61
CA TYR A 26 -6.06 -24.52 30.80
C TYR A 26 -5.27 -23.58 31.71
N ASP A 27 -4.02 -23.92 32.01
CA ASP A 27 -3.15 -23.15 32.90
C ASP A 27 -2.84 -21.77 32.31
N ASN A 28 -2.79 -21.66 30.98
CA ASN A 28 -2.63 -20.42 30.24
C ASN A 28 -3.95 -19.63 30.03
N LYS A 29 -5.07 -20.10 30.60
CA LYS A 29 -6.42 -19.52 30.43
C LYS A 29 -6.96 -19.55 29.00
N GLU A 30 -6.42 -20.40 28.14
CA GLU A 30 -6.96 -20.70 26.81
C GLU A 30 -8.11 -21.72 26.92
N TYR A 31 -9.17 -21.36 27.63
CA TYR A 31 -10.18 -22.32 28.10
C TYR A 31 -10.92 -23.06 26.97
N ILE A 32 -11.36 -22.35 25.93
CA ILE A 32 -12.01 -22.98 24.77
C ILE A 32 -11.08 -23.99 24.09
N ARG A 33 -9.78 -23.66 24.01
CA ARG A 33 -8.76 -24.54 23.44
C ARG A 33 -8.54 -25.79 24.29
N SER A 34 -8.53 -25.63 25.61
CA SER A 34 -8.43 -26.75 26.55
C SER A 34 -9.58 -27.76 26.38
N ILE A 35 -10.82 -27.27 26.28
CA ILE A 35 -11.99 -28.12 26.01
C ILE A 35 -11.85 -28.83 24.66
N TYR A 36 -11.53 -28.08 23.60
CA TYR A 36 -11.34 -28.63 22.26
C TYR A 36 -10.31 -29.78 22.25
N LEU A 37 -9.13 -29.57 22.85
CA LEU A 37 -8.06 -30.58 22.86
C LEU A 37 -8.48 -31.84 23.64
N THR A 38 -9.17 -31.66 24.77
CA THR A 38 -9.67 -32.77 25.58
C THR A 38 -10.68 -33.61 24.81
N LEU A 39 -11.70 -32.97 24.22
CA LEU A 39 -12.74 -33.66 23.46
C LEU A 39 -12.18 -34.32 22.20
N SER A 40 -11.30 -33.63 21.47
CA SER A 40 -10.64 -34.16 20.26
C SER A 40 -9.86 -35.44 20.55
N TYR A 41 -9.17 -35.50 21.69
CA TYR A 41 -8.46 -36.71 22.12
C TYR A 41 -9.43 -37.89 22.34
N PHE A 42 -10.51 -37.68 23.10
CA PHE A 42 -11.45 -38.76 23.39
C PHE A 42 -12.28 -39.18 22.18
N GLU A 43 -12.56 -38.27 21.25
CA GLU A 43 -13.21 -38.62 19.98
C GLU A 43 -12.30 -39.52 19.10
N LYS A 44 -10.98 -39.31 19.14
CA LYS A 44 -10.01 -40.19 18.46
C LYS A 44 -9.81 -41.52 19.18
N HIS A 45 -10.09 -41.56 20.47
CA HIS A 45 -9.84 -42.71 21.35
C HIS A 45 -11.07 -43.03 22.22
N PRO A 46 -12.22 -43.39 21.62
CA PRO A 46 -13.49 -43.55 22.36
C PRO A 46 -13.39 -44.65 23.43
N ASN A 47 -12.65 -45.72 23.15
CA ASN A 47 -12.39 -46.81 24.11
C ASN A 47 -11.59 -46.37 25.36
N LYS A 48 -10.94 -45.20 25.35
CA LYS A 48 -10.26 -44.63 26.50
C LYS A 48 -11.22 -43.93 27.46
N VAL A 49 -12.41 -43.53 26.99
CA VAL A 49 -13.43 -42.90 27.83
C VAL A 49 -13.95 -43.88 28.88
N GLU A 50 -14.19 -45.13 28.51
CA GLU A 50 -14.66 -46.18 29.44
C GLU A 50 -13.57 -46.66 30.41
N LYS A 51 -12.30 -46.53 30.00
CA LYS A 51 -11.13 -47.05 30.74
C LYS A 51 -10.40 -45.97 31.55
N ILE A 52 -10.90 -44.74 31.54
CA ILE A 52 -10.29 -43.66 32.31
C ILE A 52 -10.48 -43.91 33.81
N LYS A 53 -9.47 -43.57 34.62
CA LYS A 53 -9.58 -43.66 36.07
C LYS A 53 -10.61 -42.64 36.58
N PRO A 54 -11.46 -42.99 37.56
CA PRO A 54 -12.46 -42.09 38.13
C PRO A 54 -11.89 -40.73 38.55
N ASP A 55 -10.73 -40.71 39.20
CA ASP A 55 -10.10 -39.46 39.68
C ASP A 55 -9.75 -38.50 38.52
N ILE A 56 -9.22 -39.03 37.41
CA ILE A 56 -8.89 -38.23 36.22
C ILE A 56 -10.17 -37.74 35.53
N LYS A 57 -11.20 -38.60 35.46
CA LYS A 57 -12.49 -38.22 34.91
C LYS A 57 -13.10 -37.07 35.71
N ASN A 58 -13.11 -37.18 37.02
CA ASN A 58 -13.62 -36.16 37.93
C ASN A 58 -12.85 -34.83 37.77
N GLU A 59 -11.52 -34.90 37.62
CA GLU A 59 -10.69 -33.71 37.35
C GLU A 59 -11.07 -33.02 36.03
N ILE A 60 -11.30 -33.78 34.95
CA ILE A 60 -11.75 -33.21 33.67
C ILE A 60 -13.12 -32.53 33.84
N MET A 61 -14.06 -33.20 34.52
CA MET A 61 -15.40 -32.67 34.77
C MET A 61 -15.35 -31.38 35.59
N GLU A 62 -14.50 -31.33 36.62
CA GLU A 62 -14.27 -30.15 37.44
C GLU A 62 -13.72 -29.00 36.61
N LYS A 63 -12.71 -29.25 35.77
CA LYS A 63 -12.14 -28.23 34.88
C LYS A 63 -13.15 -27.69 33.87
N PHE A 64 -13.96 -28.56 33.26
CA PHE A 64 -15.05 -28.12 32.39
C PHE A 64 -16.06 -27.25 33.15
N SER A 65 -16.43 -27.65 34.36
CA SER A 65 -17.33 -26.86 35.21
C SER A 65 -16.74 -25.49 35.57
N ASN A 66 -15.45 -25.42 35.91
CA ASN A 66 -14.75 -24.18 36.21
C ASN A 66 -14.72 -23.23 35.00
N ILE A 67 -14.45 -23.75 33.81
CA ILE A 67 -14.50 -22.97 32.56
C ILE A 67 -15.91 -22.43 32.29
N VAL A 68 -16.94 -23.27 32.45
CA VAL A 68 -18.34 -22.84 32.27
C VAL A 68 -18.70 -21.74 33.26
N ASN A 69 -18.32 -21.90 34.53
CA ASN A 69 -18.57 -20.90 35.56
C ASN A 69 -17.88 -19.57 35.26
N TYR A 70 -16.64 -19.60 34.76
CA TYR A 70 -15.93 -18.40 34.31
C TYR A 70 -16.76 -17.61 33.28
N TYR A 71 -17.17 -18.25 32.18
CA TYR A 71 -17.95 -17.55 31.14
C TYR A 71 -19.36 -17.17 31.60
N LYS A 72 -19.96 -17.94 32.52
CA LYS A 72 -21.23 -17.56 33.14
C LYS A 72 -21.11 -16.29 33.99
N THR A 73 -20.00 -16.13 34.71
CA THR A 73 -19.73 -14.90 35.47
C THR A 73 -19.56 -13.71 34.52
N GLU A 74 -18.76 -13.86 33.46
CA GLU A 74 -18.58 -12.82 32.44
C GLU A 74 -19.92 -12.43 31.77
N ALA A 75 -20.76 -13.43 31.43
CA ALA A 75 -22.09 -13.20 30.85
C ALA A 75 -23.06 -12.47 31.81
N GLY A 76 -22.76 -12.45 33.11
CA GLY A 76 -23.49 -11.67 34.12
C GLY A 76 -22.94 -10.26 34.35
N SER A 77 -21.82 -9.87 33.71
CA SER A 77 -21.18 -8.57 33.91
C SER A 77 -22.08 -7.42 33.47
N SER A 78 -21.94 -6.25 34.12
CA SER A 78 -22.59 -5.00 33.67
C SER A 78 -21.86 -4.35 32.49
N ASN A 79 -20.61 -4.72 32.24
CA ASN A 79 -19.83 -4.28 31.09
C ASN A 79 -20.26 -5.07 29.84
N LEU A 80 -20.67 -4.36 28.78
CA LEU A 80 -21.15 -4.99 27.55
C LEU A 80 -20.08 -5.82 26.81
N GLU A 81 -18.81 -5.47 26.93
CA GLU A 81 -17.71 -6.20 26.30
C GLU A 81 -17.47 -7.54 26.99
N GLU A 82 -17.31 -7.52 28.32
CA GLU A 82 -17.22 -8.73 29.16
C GLU A 82 -18.45 -9.61 29.00
N ARG A 83 -19.64 -9.00 28.96
CA ARG A 83 -20.91 -9.72 28.75
C ARG A 83 -20.93 -10.43 27.40
N GLN A 84 -20.50 -9.74 26.33
CA GLN A 84 -20.38 -10.36 25.01
C GLN A 84 -19.41 -11.53 25.04
N ASP A 85 -18.20 -11.33 25.59
CA ASP A 85 -17.18 -12.38 25.71
C ASP A 85 -17.69 -13.60 26.50
N GLY A 86 -18.47 -13.35 27.55
CA GLY A 86 -19.17 -14.37 28.33
C GLY A 86 -20.11 -15.23 27.49
N TYR A 87 -21.08 -14.60 26.81
CA TYR A 87 -22.04 -15.32 25.97
C TYR A 87 -21.39 -15.99 24.75
N GLU A 88 -20.41 -15.35 24.12
CA GLU A 88 -19.61 -15.96 23.06
C GLU A 88 -18.87 -17.20 23.56
N GLY A 89 -18.26 -17.13 24.74
CA GLY A 89 -17.59 -18.27 25.37
C GLY A 89 -18.54 -19.42 25.67
N LEU A 90 -19.71 -19.13 26.27
CA LEU A 90 -20.75 -20.13 26.51
C LEU A 90 -21.24 -20.78 25.21
N TYR A 91 -21.44 -20.00 24.15
CA TYR A 91 -21.81 -20.54 22.85
C TYR A 91 -20.70 -21.39 22.22
N LYS A 92 -19.44 -20.96 22.34
CA LYS A 92 -18.28 -21.74 21.86
C LYS A 92 -18.21 -23.10 22.55
N ILE A 93 -18.45 -23.14 23.86
CA ILE A 93 -18.54 -24.37 24.65
C ILE A 93 -19.72 -25.23 24.20
N TYR A 94 -20.91 -24.63 24.07
CA TYR A 94 -22.09 -25.32 23.53
C TYR A 94 -21.76 -26.01 22.21
N ALA A 95 -21.13 -25.27 21.29
CA ALA A 95 -20.81 -25.78 19.97
C ALA A 95 -19.79 -26.92 20.00
N LEU A 96 -18.76 -26.86 20.86
CA LEU A 96 -17.82 -27.98 21.03
C LEU A 96 -18.51 -29.22 21.58
N PHE A 97 -19.37 -29.07 22.58
CA PHE A 97 -20.08 -30.21 23.15
C PHE A 97 -21.11 -30.80 22.19
N ASP A 98 -21.78 -29.97 21.39
CA ASP A 98 -22.68 -30.44 20.34
C ASP A 98 -21.88 -31.18 19.25
N VAL A 99 -20.72 -30.67 18.85
CA VAL A 99 -19.87 -31.29 17.83
C VAL A 99 -19.31 -32.66 18.27
N TYR A 100 -18.67 -32.72 19.43
CA TYR A 100 -17.96 -33.91 19.90
C TYR A 100 -18.88 -34.86 20.66
N SER A 101 -19.13 -36.04 20.11
CA SER A 101 -20.07 -37.03 20.66
C SER A 101 -19.71 -37.47 22.09
N GLN A 102 -18.40 -37.50 22.38
CA GLN A 102 -17.89 -37.94 23.68
C GLN A 102 -18.13 -36.92 24.81
N SER A 103 -18.62 -35.71 24.52
CA SER A 103 -18.87 -34.65 25.50
C SER A 103 -19.83 -35.09 26.61
N SER A 104 -20.87 -35.85 26.25
CA SER A 104 -21.92 -36.36 27.17
C SER A 104 -21.38 -37.23 28.31
N ASN A 105 -20.17 -37.80 28.16
CA ASN A 105 -19.52 -38.57 29.22
C ASN A 105 -18.95 -37.71 30.35
N PHE A 106 -18.79 -36.40 30.12
CA PHE A 106 -18.11 -35.48 31.03
C PHE A 106 -19.01 -34.34 31.51
N THR A 107 -20.15 -34.08 30.86
CA THR A 107 -20.99 -32.95 31.22
C THR A 107 -22.43 -33.11 30.73
N ASP A 108 -23.36 -32.48 31.44
CA ASP A 108 -24.78 -32.34 31.09
C ASP A 108 -25.09 -30.96 30.48
N PHE A 109 -24.07 -30.19 30.09
CA PHE A 109 -24.19 -28.80 29.61
C PHE A 109 -25.25 -28.61 28.53
N LEU A 110 -25.30 -29.49 27.52
CA LEU A 110 -26.27 -29.39 26.42
C LEU A 110 -27.74 -29.53 26.85
N SER A 111 -28.02 -30.14 28.00
CA SER A 111 -29.37 -30.20 28.56
C SER A 111 -29.75 -28.96 29.37
N LYS A 112 -28.77 -28.13 29.74
CA LYS A 112 -28.94 -26.94 30.59
C LYS A 112 -28.93 -25.63 29.80
N TYR A 113 -28.38 -25.66 28.59
CA TYR A 113 -28.19 -24.47 27.76
C TYR A 113 -28.77 -24.70 26.37
N ASP A 114 -29.54 -23.72 25.90
CA ASP A 114 -30.04 -23.68 24.54
C ASP A 114 -29.11 -22.84 23.64
N GLY A 115 -28.68 -23.42 22.53
CA GLY A 115 -27.72 -22.79 21.63
C GLY A 115 -28.31 -21.57 20.90
N ASP A 116 -29.60 -21.58 20.59
CA ASP A 116 -30.28 -20.48 19.91
C ASP A 116 -30.52 -19.31 20.88
N GLU A 117 -30.82 -19.60 22.16
CA GLU A 117 -30.90 -18.60 23.23
C GLU A 117 -29.56 -17.88 23.44
N LEU A 118 -28.47 -18.64 23.58
CA LEU A 118 -27.12 -18.07 23.70
C LEU A 118 -26.77 -17.19 22.49
N LEU A 119 -27.09 -17.64 21.28
CA LEU A 119 -26.87 -16.88 20.06
C LEU A 119 -27.71 -15.60 20.01
N SER A 120 -28.96 -15.67 20.47
CA SER A 120 -29.86 -14.52 20.55
C SER A 120 -29.32 -13.44 21.49
N GLU A 121 -28.78 -13.83 22.65
CA GLU A 121 -28.17 -12.89 23.60
C GLU A 121 -26.93 -12.20 23.00
N ILE A 122 -26.10 -12.92 22.25
CA ILE A 122 -24.96 -12.32 21.52
C ILE A 122 -25.47 -11.22 20.57
N TYR A 123 -26.51 -11.49 19.77
CA TYR A 123 -27.06 -10.48 18.87
C TYR A 123 -27.62 -9.26 19.61
N LYS A 124 -28.33 -9.46 20.74
CA LYS A 124 -28.85 -8.36 21.56
C LYS A 124 -27.74 -7.47 22.09
N ILE A 125 -26.66 -8.07 22.61
CA ILE A 125 -25.51 -7.32 23.14
C ILE A 125 -24.82 -6.54 22.03
N ILE A 126 -24.63 -7.14 20.84
CA ILE A 126 -24.08 -6.44 19.68
C ILE A 126 -24.95 -5.21 19.35
N ASP A 127 -26.28 -5.38 19.29
CA ASP A 127 -27.21 -4.27 19.06
C ASP A 127 -27.12 -3.18 20.15
N GLU A 128 -26.96 -3.55 21.43
CA GLU A 128 -26.76 -2.61 22.53
C GLU A 128 -25.42 -1.87 22.44
N ARG A 129 -24.33 -2.57 22.12
CA ARG A 129 -22.99 -1.99 21.90
C ARG A 129 -22.97 -1.04 20.71
N ILE A 130 -23.78 -1.31 19.68
CA ILE A 130 -23.98 -0.42 18.53
C ILE A 130 -24.72 0.85 18.96
N LYS A 131 -25.82 0.73 19.71
CA LYS A 131 -26.62 1.88 20.19
C LYS A 131 -25.85 2.81 21.12
N THR A 132 -25.07 2.26 22.04
CA THR A 132 -24.31 3.03 23.04
C THR A 132 -23.10 3.77 22.46
N ARG A 133 -22.68 3.44 21.23
CA ARG A 133 -21.59 4.10 20.51
C ARG A 133 -22.11 4.79 19.25
N GLU A 134 -23.09 5.71 19.34
CA GLU A 134 -23.76 6.40 18.20
C GLU A 134 -22.89 6.46 16.93
N LEU A 135 -23.07 5.45 16.06
CA LEU A 135 -22.24 5.24 14.88
C LEU A 135 -22.62 6.18 13.74
N GLU A 136 -23.79 6.82 13.83
CA GLU A 136 -24.35 7.67 12.78
C GLU A 136 -23.46 8.87 12.42
N SER A 137 -22.82 9.46 13.44
CA SER A 137 -21.91 10.60 13.27
C SER A 137 -20.52 10.21 12.76
N LYS A 138 -20.18 8.91 12.77
CA LYS A 138 -18.86 8.43 12.40
C LYS A 138 -18.68 8.31 10.88
N TYR A 139 -17.42 8.23 10.46
CA TYR A 139 -17.08 7.91 9.08
C TYR A 139 -17.29 6.42 8.82
N SER A 140 -17.57 6.07 7.56
CA SER A 140 -17.79 4.68 7.12
C SER A 140 -16.70 3.71 7.60
N ARG A 141 -15.42 4.14 7.59
CA ARG A 141 -14.30 3.32 8.06
C ARG A 141 -14.47 2.87 9.50
N ASP A 142 -14.91 3.76 10.39
CA ASP A 142 -15.04 3.46 11.82
C ASP A 142 -16.22 2.53 12.06
N ILE A 143 -17.34 2.76 11.35
CA ILE A 143 -18.52 1.89 11.39
C ILE A 143 -18.15 0.47 10.93
N ILE A 144 -17.45 0.35 9.81
CA ILE A 144 -16.99 -0.94 9.28
C ILE A 144 -16.10 -1.64 10.31
N SER A 145 -15.13 -0.93 10.88
CA SER A 145 -14.20 -1.52 11.86
C SER A 145 -14.92 -2.04 13.11
N ILE A 146 -15.91 -1.30 13.60
CA ILE A 146 -16.66 -1.67 14.82
C ILE A 146 -17.57 -2.87 14.56
N LEU A 147 -18.28 -2.89 13.43
CA LEU A 147 -19.14 -4.03 13.10
C LEU A 147 -18.31 -5.30 12.84
N ASP A 148 -17.21 -5.19 12.11
CA ASP A 148 -16.28 -6.30 11.90
C ASP A 148 -15.73 -6.82 13.24
N GLU A 149 -15.31 -5.93 14.17
CA GLU A 149 -14.90 -6.32 15.53
C GLU A 149 -15.98 -7.14 16.26
N TYR A 150 -17.24 -6.71 16.21
CA TYR A 150 -18.33 -7.34 16.94
C TYR A 150 -18.76 -8.69 16.37
N TYR A 151 -18.63 -8.92 15.06
CA TYR A 151 -19.08 -10.16 14.42
C TYR A 151 -17.96 -11.16 14.11
N ARG A 152 -16.72 -10.68 13.88
CA ARG A 152 -15.61 -11.48 13.34
C ARG A 152 -15.29 -12.71 14.18
N ASN A 153 -15.32 -12.60 15.51
CA ASN A 153 -14.95 -13.68 16.41
C ASN A 153 -15.88 -14.90 16.20
N MET A 154 -17.18 -14.67 16.22
CA MET A 154 -18.18 -15.73 16.07
C MET A 154 -18.28 -16.25 14.63
N ILE A 155 -18.15 -15.39 13.62
CA ILE A 155 -18.11 -15.81 12.21
C ILE A 155 -16.91 -16.71 11.96
N GLY A 156 -15.73 -16.33 12.44
CA GLY A 156 -14.49 -17.11 12.30
C GLY A 156 -14.61 -18.46 13.00
N TYR A 157 -15.05 -18.45 14.26
CA TYR A 157 -15.20 -19.66 15.05
C TYR A 157 -16.16 -20.68 14.43
N THR A 158 -17.33 -20.24 13.97
CA THR A 158 -18.32 -21.13 13.34
C THR A 158 -17.83 -21.70 12.00
N LYS A 159 -17.02 -20.96 11.23
CA LYS A 159 -16.33 -21.48 10.04
C LYS A 159 -15.25 -22.50 10.38
N GLU A 160 -14.50 -22.30 11.45
CA GLU A 160 -13.49 -23.27 11.88
C GLU A 160 -14.13 -24.58 12.31
N LEU A 161 -15.27 -24.52 13.01
CA LEU A 161 -16.03 -25.71 13.40
C LEU A 161 -16.50 -26.52 12.19
N SER A 162 -17.05 -25.89 11.15
CA SER A 162 -17.48 -26.62 9.95
C SER A 162 -16.32 -27.29 9.19
N GLY A 163 -15.08 -26.85 9.41
CA GLY A 163 -13.88 -27.43 8.79
C GLY A 163 -13.27 -28.65 9.52
N ILE A 164 -13.80 -29.08 10.66
CA ILE A 164 -13.22 -30.19 11.42
C ILE A 164 -13.50 -31.52 10.70
N LYS A 165 -12.41 -32.15 10.21
CA LYS A 165 -12.41 -33.48 9.56
C LYS A 165 -12.81 -34.57 10.57
N LYS A 166 -14.12 -34.80 10.78
CA LYS A 166 -14.80 -35.96 11.44
C LYS A 166 -16.21 -35.62 11.98
N ILE A 167 -16.75 -34.45 11.68
CA ILE A 167 -18.09 -34.05 12.12
C ILE A 167 -19.16 -34.68 11.20
N ASP A 168 -20.32 -34.99 11.77
CA ASP A 168 -21.56 -35.33 11.04
C ASP A 168 -21.96 -34.23 10.05
N GLU A 169 -22.36 -34.62 8.83
CA GLU A 169 -22.72 -33.67 7.76
C GLU A 169 -23.81 -32.67 8.18
N ASN A 170 -24.79 -33.09 9.00
CA ASN A 170 -25.85 -32.19 9.48
C ASN A 170 -25.29 -31.11 10.42
N LYS A 171 -24.29 -31.43 11.23
CA LYS A 171 -23.64 -30.46 12.13
C LYS A 171 -22.77 -29.48 11.35
N ILE A 172 -22.08 -29.93 10.29
CA ILE A 172 -21.35 -29.04 9.38
C ILE A 172 -22.31 -28.01 8.78
N LEU A 173 -23.43 -28.47 8.20
CA LEU A 173 -24.46 -27.59 7.62
C LEU A 173 -25.07 -26.63 8.65
N LYS A 174 -25.27 -27.08 9.89
CA LYS A 174 -25.75 -26.24 10.99
C LYS A 174 -24.81 -25.05 11.24
N TYR A 175 -23.51 -25.28 11.43
CA TYR A 175 -22.57 -24.20 11.74
C TYR A 175 -22.22 -23.30 10.55
N GLU A 176 -22.21 -23.84 9.33
CA GLU A 176 -22.14 -23.02 8.11
C GLU A 176 -23.34 -22.08 7.99
N SER A 177 -24.54 -22.59 8.27
CA SER A 177 -25.77 -21.79 8.29
C SER A 177 -25.70 -20.66 9.33
N ILE A 178 -25.15 -20.93 10.51
CA ILE A 178 -24.98 -19.91 11.57
C ILE A 178 -23.96 -18.85 11.16
N SER A 179 -22.79 -19.25 10.64
CA SER A 179 -21.79 -18.31 10.10
C SER A 179 -22.38 -17.43 9.00
N ARG A 180 -23.17 -18.02 8.11
CA ARG A 180 -23.91 -17.31 7.07
C ARG A 180 -24.89 -16.32 7.67
N LYS A 181 -25.74 -16.71 8.62
CA LYS A 181 -26.71 -15.81 9.28
C LYS A 181 -26.02 -14.63 9.97
N MET A 182 -24.88 -14.85 10.65
CA MET A 182 -24.10 -13.77 11.27
C MET A 182 -23.51 -12.81 10.24
N SER A 183 -22.91 -13.34 9.17
CA SER A 183 -22.39 -12.54 8.06
C SER A 183 -23.50 -11.70 7.41
N GLN A 184 -24.73 -12.23 7.38
CA GLN A 184 -25.91 -11.51 6.90
C GLN A 184 -26.29 -10.38 7.84
N ALA A 185 -26.32 -10.62 9.15
CA ALA A 185 -26.64 -9.62 10.16
C ALA A 185 -25.65 -8.44 10.11
N GLU A 186 -24.35 -8.72 9.99
CA GLU A 186 -23.33 -7.70 9.78
C GLU A 186 -23.59 -6.87 8.52
N ALA A 187 -23.84 -7.52 7.38
CA ALA A 187 -24.15 -6.84 6.12
C ALA A 187 -25.42 -5.98 6.22
N ASP A 188 -26.45 -6.46 6.93
CA ASP A 188 -27.70 -5.73 7.13
C ASP A 188 -27.51 -4.46 7.96
N LYS A 189 -26.68 -4.51 9.00
CA LYS A 189 -26.30 -3.31 9.77
C LYS A 189 -25.50 -2.31 8.94
N LEU A 190 -24.57 -2.78 8.11
CA LEU A 190 -23.83 -1.91 7.19
C LEU A 190 -24.77 -1.19 6.20
N ILE A 191 -25.79 -1.89 5.69
CA ILE A 191 -26.80 -1.32 4.80
C ILE A 191 -27.67 -0.29 5.54
N GLU A 192 -28.05 -0.57 6.79
CA GLU A 192 -28.79 0.36 7.64
C GLU A 192 -28.05 1.71 7.75
N TYR A 193 -26.75 1.68 8.08
CA TYR A 193 -25.93 2.90 8.14
C TYR A 193 -25.71 3.55 6.78
N ALA A 194 -25.55 2.76 5.72
CA ALA A 194 -25.48 3.29 4.37
C ALA A 194 -26.73 4.12 4.02
N ASN A 195 -27.92 3.67 4.41
CA ASN A 195 -29.17 4.40 4.17
C ASN A 195 -29.24 5.71 4.97
N ILE A 196 -28.70 5.74 6.20
CA ILE A 196 -28.59 6.97 6.99
C ILE A 196 -27.67 7.97 6.28
N LYS A 197 -26.48 7.51 5.83
CA LYS A 197 -25.53 8.35 5.09
C LYS A 197 -26.10 8.84 3.76
N GLU A 198 -26.84 8.02 3.04
CA GLU A 198 -27.48 8.44 1.78
C GLU A 198 -28.55 9.52 2.03
N LYS A 199 -29.37 9.39 3.09
CA LYS A 199 -30.36 10.41 3.47
C LYS A 199 -29.72 11.73 3.87
N ALA A 200 -28.52 11.69 4.44
CA ALA A 200 -27.70 12.86 4.73
C ALA A 200 -26.93 13.40 3.50
N GLU A 201 -27.16 12.84 2.31
CA GLU A 201 -26.44 13.17 1.07
C GLU A 201 -24.91 12.95 1.14
N GLU A 202 -24.46 12.12 2.09
CA GLU A 202 -23.08 11.65 2.21
C GLU A 202 -22.85 10.44 1.29
N TYR A 203 -23.09 10.60 -0.01
CA TYR A 203 -23.15 9.49 -0.96
C TYR A 203 -21.87 8.65 -1.04
N ARG A 204 -20.69 9.27 -0.86
CA ARG A 204 -19.40 8.55 -0.84
C ARG A 204 -19.27 7.63 0.37
N GLU A 205 -19.78 8.04 1.53
CA GLU A 205 -19.77 7.23 2.74
C GLU A 205 -20.80 6.10 2.64
N ALA A 206 -22.00 6.40 2.12
CA ALA A 206 -23.00 5.39 1.80
C ALA A 206 -22.49 4.34 0.79
N GLN A 207 -21.73 4.77 -0.23
CA GLN A 207 -21.10 3.87 -1.21
C GLN A 207 -20.16 2.87 -0.52
N LYS A 208 -19.23 3.35 0.31
CA LYS A 208 -18.25 2.50 1.03
C LYS A 208 -18.92 1.50 1.97
N LEU A 209 -19.99 1.91 2.66
CA LEU A 209 -20.75 1.03 3.55
C LEU A 209 -21.45 -0.09 2.77
N ASN A 210 -22.05 0.21 1.62
CA ASN A 210 -22.65 -0.81 0.74
C ASN A 210 -21.59 -1.75 0.12
N GLU A 211 -20.40 -1.25 -0.23
CA GLU A 211 -19.27 -2.09 -0.67
C GLU A 211 -18.82 -3.05 0.44
N ALA A 212 -18.76 -2.58 1.69
CA ALA A 212 -18.45 -3.43 2.85
C ALA A 212 -19.53 -4.49 3.10
N ALA A 213 -20.81 -4.12 3.00
CA ALA A 213 -21.92 -5.07 3.11
C ALA A 213 -21.85 -6.18 2.04
N GLN A 214 -21.54 -5.79 0.79
CA GLN A 214 -21.31 -6.73 -0.30
C GLN A 214 -20.10 -7.64 -0.03
N LYS A 215 -19.04 -7.14 0.62
CA LYS A 215 -17.89 -7.96 1.00
C LYS A 215 -18.24 -8.96 2.12
N ALA A 216 -18.99 -8.54 3.13
CA ALA A 216 -19.37 -9.37 4.27
C ALA A 216 -20.22 -10.59 3.85
N TYR A 217 -21.21 -10.39 2.96
CA TYR A 217 -22.15 -11.44 2.57
C TYR A 217 -22.02 -11.94 1.11
N GLY A 218 -21.21 -11.28 0.29
CA GLY A 218 -21.11 -11.54 -1.15
C GLY A 218 -20.61 -12.93 -1.52
N GLN A 219 -19.88 -13.59 -0.61
CA GLN A 219 -19.46 -14.99 -0.77
C GLN A 219 -20.65 -15.96 -0.82
N TYR A 220 -21.77 -15.63 -0.19
CA TYR A 220 -22.99 -16.45 -0.17
C TYR A 220 -24.01 -16.01 -1.22
N GLN A 221 -24.04 -14.72 -1.56
CA GLN A 221 -24.93 -14.16 -2.57
C GLN A 221 -24.23 -13.03 -3.33
N LYS A 222 -23.81 -13.31 -4.58
CA LYS A 222 -22.99 -12.42 -5.39
C LYS A 222 -23.57 -11.01 -5.56
N ASN A 223 -24.88 -10.82 -5.54
CA ASN A 223 -25.55 -9.52 -5.61
C ASN A 223 -26.58 -9.39 -4.49
N TYR A 224 -26.11 -9.36 -3.24
CA TYR A 224 -26.98 -9.34 -2.07
C TYR A 224 -27.85 -8.07 -2.09
N LYS A 225 -29.18 -8.20 -2.02
CA LYS A 225 -30.12 -7.07 -2.07
C LYS A 225 -29.85 -6.05 -3.20
N ASN A 226 -29.42 -6.53 -4.37
CA ASN A 226 -29.07 -5.69 -5.54
C ASN A 226 -27.94 -4.67 -5.28
N MET A 227 -26.97 -5.01 -4.43
CA MET A 227 -25.92 -4.10 -3.99
C MET A 227 -25.10 -3.47 -5.12
N TYR A 228 -24.80 -4.21 -6.20
CA TYR A 228 -24.00 -3.63 -7.28
C TYR A 228 -24.69 -2.46 -7.98
N ILE A 229 -26.01 -2.53 -8.12
CA ILE A 229 -26.80 -1.44 -8.69
C ILE A 229 -26.73 -0.25 -7.74
N LYS A 230 -26.98 -0.48 -6.45
CA LYS A 230 -26.97 0.57 -5.42
C LYS A 230 -25.60 1.26 -5.29
N ILE A 231 -24.51 0.50 -5.26
CA ILE A 231 -23.13 1.02 -5.26
C ILE A 231 -22.90 1.89 -6.51
N GLY A 232 -23.33 1.43 -7.68
CA GLY A 232 -23.21 2.18 -8.94
C GLY A 232 -23.99 3.49 -8.93
N GLU A 233 -25.21 3.50 -8.40
CA GLU A 233 -26.04 4.70 -8.23
C GLU A 233 -25.39 5.70 -7.28
N LEU A 234 -24.95 5.24 -6.11
CA LEU A 234 -24.28 6.08 -5.10
C LEU A 234 -22.96 6.66 -5.62
N LYS A 235 -22.19 5.86 -6.36
CA LYS A 235 -20.97 6.33 -7.03
C LYS A 235 -21.27 7.49 -7.99
N LYS A 236 -22.29 7.35 -8.84
CA LYS A 236 -22.70 8.43 -9.77
C LYS A 236 -23.09 9.70 -9.03
N LYS A 237 -23.87 9.59 -7.95
CA LYS A 237 -24.27 10.75 -7.12
C LYS A 237 -23.07 11.41 -6.44
N ALA A 238 -22.17 10.62 -5.85
CA ALA A 238 -20.96 11.11 -5.19
C ALA A 238 -20.01 11.80 -6.17
N ASP A 239 -19.76 11.17 -7.32
CA ASP A 239 -18.91 11.74 -8.38
C ASP A 239 -19.50 13.05 -8.92
N TYR A 240 -20.82 13.13 -9.08
CA TYR A 240 -21.49 14.37 -9.49
C TYR A 240 -21.33 15.48 -8.45
N GLN A 241 -21.56 15.20 -7.17
CA GLN A 241 -21.42 16.17 -6.08
C GLN A 241 -19.97 16.69 -5.96
N GLU A 242 -18.99 15.79 -6.10
CA GLU A 242 -17.57 16.13 -6.07
C GLU A 242 -17.17 16.98 -7.28
N ALA A 243 -17.60 16.58 -8.48
CA ALA A 243 -17.38 17.34 -9.72
C ALA A 243 -18.04 18.72 -9.66
N ASP A 244 -19.26 18.82 -9.14
CA ASP A 244 -19.97 20.10 -9.01
C ASP A 244 -19.25 21.04 -8.05
N LYS A 245 -18.84 20.56 -6.87
CA LYS A 245 -18.08 21.34 -5.89
C LYS A 245 -16.76 21.87 -6.47
N LEU A 246 -16.00 21.01 -7.15
CA LEU A 246 -14.76 21.40 -7.81
C LEU A 246 -14.99 22.41 -8.93
N TYR A 247 -16.04 22.20 -9.72
CA TYR A 247 -16.43 23.10 -10.80
C TYR A 247 -16.79 24.49 -10.26
N GLN A 248 -17.67 24.59 -9.25
CA GLN A 248 -18.03 25.87 -8.63
C GLN A 248 -16.81 26.57 -8.02
N SER A 249 -15.94 25.82 -7.34
CA SER A 249 -14.69 26.37 -6.81
C SER A 249 -13.78 26.91 -7.92
N ALA A 250 -13.71 26.24 -9.07
CA ALA A 250 -12.95 26.70 -10.22
C ALA A 250 -13.50 28.02 -10.79
N ILE A 251 -14.83 28.14 -10.90
CA ILE A 251 -15.47 29.39 -11.37
C ILE A 251 -15.19 30.53 -10.39
N GLN A 252 -15.32 30.28 -9.08
CA GLN A 252 -15.05 31.28 -8.05
C GLN A 252 -13.59 31.76 -8.06
N THR A 253 -12.61 30.84 -8.13
CA THR A 253 -11.18 31.18 -8.18
C THR A 253 -10.83 32.05 -9.39
N SER A 254 -11.41 31.77 -10.56
CA SER A 254 -11.17 32.56 -11.77
C SER A 254 -11.77 33.98 -11.73
N GLY A 255 -12.75 34.21 -10.84
CA GLY A 255 -13.35 35.53 -10.60
C GLY A 255 -12.38 36.55 -10.00
N ALA A 256 -11.21 36.10 -9.50
CA ALA A 256 -10.15 36.97 -8.98
C ALA A 256 -9.30 37.64 -10.09
N VAL A 257 -9.56 37.35 -11.38
CA VAL A 257 -8.96 37.99 -12.58
C VAL A 257 -7.42 38.05 -12.59
N SER A 258 -6.74 37.08 -11.98
CA SER A 258 -5.27 36.93 -12.08
C SER A 258 -4.90 35.75 -12.98
N LYS A 259 -3.76 35.81 -13.68
CA LYS A 259 -3.29 34.67 -14.48
C LYS A 259 -3.09 33.43 -13.61
N HIS A 260 -2.56 33.60 -12.39
CA HIS A 260 -2.45 32.54 -11.39
C HIS A 260 -3.81 31.91 -11.04
N GLY A 261 -4.83 32.73 -10.75
CA GLY A 261 -6.19 32.24 -10.48
C GLY A 261 -6.75 31.43 -11.66
N TYR A 262 -6.52 31.86 -12.90
CA TYR A 262 -6.91 31.07 -14.08
C TYR A 262 -6.15 29.73 -14.16
N ARG A 263 -4.86 29.68 -13.82
CA ARG A 263 -4.09 28.42 -13.77
C ARG A 263 -4.66 27.46 -12.71
N GLU A 264 -4.95 27.95 -11.50
CA GLU A 264 -5.59 27.14 -10.46
C GLU A 264 -6.98 26.62 -10.88
N SER A 265 -7.78 27.47 -11.51
CA SER A 265 -9.08 27.09 -12.04
C SER A 265 -8.97 26.02 -13.12
N ILE A 266 -7.98 26.10 -14.02
CA ILE A 266 -7.71 25.06 -15.02
C ILE A 266 -7.41 23.72 -14.35
N GLU A 267 -6.57 23.69 -13.32
CA GLU A 267 -6.23 22.44 -12.61
C GLU A 267 -7.46 21.82 -11.93
N LYS A 268 -8.31 22.63 -11.30
CA LYS A 268 -9.59 22.16 -10.74
C LYS A 268 -10.51 21.61 -11.84
N LEU A 269 -10.63 22.29 -12.98
CA LEU A 269 -11.46 21.83 -14.11
C LEU A 269 -10.92 20.56 -14.77
N LYS A 270 -9.59 20.37 -14.82
CA LYS A 270 -8.98 19.10 -15.25
C LYS A 270 -9.38 17.94 -14.34
N LYS A 271 -9.32 18.13 -13.01
CA LYS A 271 -9.82 17.13 -12.04
C LYS A 271 -11.30 16.83 -12.24
N VAL A 272 -12.12 17.86 -12.53
CA VAL A 272 -13.54 17.65 -12.90
C VAL A 272 -13.67 16.74 -14.12
N GLN A 273 -12.83 16.90 -15.15
CA GLN A 273 -12.82 16.04 -16.34
C GLN A 273 -12.37 14.60 -16.06
N GLU A 274 -11.49 14.40 -15.08
CA GLU A 274 -11.09 13.06 -14.64
C GLU A 274 -12.24 12.34 -13.93
N ILE A 275 -13.05 13.06 -13.15
CA ILE A 275 -14.20 12.50 -12.41
C ILE A 275 -15.39 12.26 -13.36
N ILE A 276 -15.84 13.28 -14.08
CA ILE A 276 -16.90 13.21 -15.08
C ILE A 276 -16.44 13.93 -16.37
N PRO A 277 -16.14 13.16 -17.43
CA PRO A 277 -15.80 13.73 -18.73
C PRO A 277 -16.90 14.67 -19.25
N ASN A 278 -16.51 15.83 -19.79
CA ASN A 278 -17.42 16.87 -20.26
C ASN A 278 -18.50 17.31 -19.24
N PHE A 279 -18.20 17.27 -17.93
CA PHE A 279 -19.09 17.83 -16.92
C PHE A 279 -19.35 19.33 -17.17
N LYS A 280 -20.61 19.67 -17.47
CA LYS A 280 -21.03 21.02 -17.89
C LYS A 280 -20.16 21.51 -19.06
N ASN A 281 -19.70 22.75 -19.03
CA ASN A 281 -18.81 23.36 -20.04
C ASN A 281 -17.35 23.46 -19.55
N SER A 282 -16.91 22.54 -18.68
CA SER A 282 -15.53 22.49 -18.17
C SER A 282 -14.47 22.55 -19.28
N LYS A 283 -14.66 21.83 -20.39
CA LYS A 283 -13.74 21.81 -21.54
C LYS A 283 -13.61 23.18 -22.20
N GLU A 284 -14.72 23.87 -22.41
CA GLU A 284 -14.76 25.23 -22.96
C GLU A 284 -14.12 26.22 -22.00
N LYS A 285 -14.39 26.07 -20.69
CA LYS A 285 -13.80 26.90 -19.64
C LYS A 285 -12.29 26.72 -19.52
N ILE A 286 -11.77 25.50 -19.65
CA ILE A 286 -10.32 25.26 -19.71
C ILE A 286 -9.70 25.99 -20.91
N ALA A 287 -10.33 25.93 -22.09
CA ALA A 287 -9.83 26.62 -23.28
C ALA A 287 -9.90 28.15 -23.13
N GLU A 288 -11.00 28.67 -22.57
CA GLU A 288 -11.17 30.09 -22.27
C GLU A 288 -10.11 30.58 -21.27
N TYR A 289 -9.94 29.87 -20.16
CA TYR A 289 -9.02 30.24 -19.09
C TYR A 289 -7.58 30.10 -19.54
N SER A 290 -7.24 29.11 -20.38
CA SER A 290 -5.88 28.95 -20.91
C SER A 290 -5.42 30.19 -21.69
N LYS A 291 -6.33 30.86 -22.43
CA LYS A 291 -6.00 32.11 -23.13
C LYS A 291 -5.65 33.25 -22.17
N LYS A 292 -6.16 33.22 -20.95
CA LYS A 292 -5.97 34.23 -19.91
C LYS A 292 -4.86 33.85 -18.90
N ALA A 293 -4.60 32.56 -18.72
CA ALA A 293 -3.77 31.99 -17.66
C ALA A 293 -2.27 32.05 -17.93
N TYR A 294 -1.86 32.07 -19.19
CA TYR A 294 -0.46 31.93 -19.56
C TYR A 294 0.12 33.25 -20.06
N VAL A 295 1.36 33.51 -19.66
CA VAL A 295 2.16 34.62 -20.18
C VAL A 295 2.60 34.27 -21.59
N LYS A 296 2.26 35.09 -22.59
CA LYS A 296 2.81 34.90 -23.93
C LYS A 296 4.25 35.37 -23.93
N TYR A 297 5.20 34.51 -24.29
CA TYR A 297 6.60 34.91 -24.35
C TYR A 297 7.22 34.62 -25.71
N ASN A 298 8.19 35.44 -26.10
CA ASN A 298 8.99 35.23 -27.31
C ASN A 298 10.47 35.10 -26.89
N ILE A 299 11.22 34.25 -27.57
CA ILE A 299 12.67 34.06 -27.33
C ILE A 299 13.40 34.48 -28.60
N SER A 300 14.47 35.27 -28.47
CA SER A 300 15.31 35.66 -29.60
C SER A 300 16.79 35.79 -29.21
N GLY A 301 17.70 35.61 -30.18
CA GLY A 301 19.13 35.89 -30.01
C GLY A 301 20.02 34.71 -29.59
N CYS A 302 19.46 33.55 -29.26
CA CYS A 302 20.21 32.34 -28.90
C CYS A 302 19.76 31.06 -29.60
N ASP A 303 19.21 31.18 -30.82
CA ASP A 303 18.65 30.06 -31.60
C ASP A 303 19.68 28.97 -31.94
N ASN A 304 20.97 29.33 -31.97
CA ASN A 304 22.08 28.41 -32.25
C ASN A 304 22.58 27.65 -31.02
N SER A 305 21.81 27.59 -29.92
CA SER A 305 22.22 26.95 -28.66
C SER A 305 21.13 26.05 -28.09
N HIS A 306 21.44 25.29 -27.04
CA HIS A 306 20.43 24.50 -26.31
C HIS A 306 19.58 25.33 -25.35
N VAL A 307 19.92 26.59 -25.11
CA VAL A 307 19.29 27.47 -24.11
C VAL A 307 17.80 27.70 -24.38
N PRO A 308 17.30 27.96 -25.61
CA PRO A 308 15.87 28.11 -25.88
C PRO A 308 15.04 26.91 -25.44
N ALA A 309 15.54 25.69 -25.63
CA ALA A 309 14.84 24.47 -25.22
C ALA A 309 14.69 24.40 -23.69
N TYR A 310 15.73 24.78 -22.94
CA TYR A 310 15.67 24.86 -21.48
C TYR A 310 14.72 25.95 -21.00
N ILE A 311 14.75 27.14 -21.61
CA ILE A 311 13.82 28.23 -21.30
C ILE A 311 12.38 27.76 -21.56
N ASN A 312 12.08 27.22 -22.74
CA ASN A 312 10.74 26.73 -23.09
C ASN A 312 10.23 25.68 -22.11
N SER A 313 11.09 24.71 -21.74
CA SER A 313 10.74 23.67 -20.79
C SER A 313 10.37 24.24 -19.41
N HIS A 314 11.16 25.18 -18.89
CA HIS A 314 10.91 25.80 -17.58
C HIS A 314 9.68 26.71 -17.59
N LEU A 315 9.45 27.44 -18.68
CA LEU A 315 8.33 28.37 -18.79
C LEU A 315 6.99 27.71 -19.15
N SER A 316 7.00 26.46 -19.62
CA SER A 316 5.80 25.73 -20.09
C SER A 316 4.63 25.68 -19.09
N LYS A 317 4.92 25.83 -17.79
CA LYS A 317 3.92 25.85 -16.71
C LYS A 317 3.22 27.21 -16.52
N VAL A 318 3.85 28.29 -16.98
CA VAL A 318 3.45 29.67 -16.65
C VAL A 318 3.25 30.53 -17.89
N GLY A 319 3.74 30.07 -19.04
CA GLY A 319 3.66 30.79 -20.30
C GLY A 319 3.56 29.90 -21.52
N VAL A 320 3.19 30.52 -22.64
CA VAL A 320 3.13 29.90 -23.96
C VAL A 320 4.03 30.68 -24.90
N TYR A 321 4.88 29.96 -25.63
CA TYR A 321 5.73 30.56 -26.65
C TYR A 321 4.91 31.13 -27.81
N THR A 322 5.22 32.36 -28.24
CA THR A 322 4.75 32.95 -29.50
C THR A 322 5.94 33.27 -30.40
N LYS A 323 5.74 33.03 -31.71
CA LYS A 323 6.73 33.34 -32.75
C LYS A 323 6.89 34.84 -32.98
N TYR A 324 5.82 35.62 -32.76
CA TYR A 324 5.80 37.05 -33.06
C TYR A 324 6.05 37.86 -31.80
N SER A 325 7.14 38.63 -31.78
CA SER A 325 7.51 39.48 -30.64
C SER A 325 6.45 40.54 -30.32
N SER A 326 5.67 40.96 -31.31
CA SER A 326 4.53 41.89 -31.16
C SER A 326 3.35 41.30 -30.39
N GLU A 327 3.26 39.97 -30.26
CA GLU A 327 2.20 39.29 -29.52
C GLU A 327 2.63 38.84 -28.12
N ALA A 328 3.89 39.10 -27.75
CA ALA A 328 4.47 38.64 -26.49
C ALA A 328 4.18 39.63 -25.35
N ASP A 329 3.71 39.10 -24.23
CA ASP A 329 3.65 39.81 -22.94
C ASP A 329 5.07 40.09 -22.41
N VAL A 330 6.00 39.15 -22.66
CA VAL A 330 7.42 39.23 -22.29
C VAL A 330 8.31 38.75 -23.44
N GLN A 331 9.26 39.58 -23.84
CA GLN A 331 10.31 39.23 -24.80
C GLN A 331 11.57 38.82 -24.03
N ILE A 332 12.14 37.68 -24.41
CA ILE A 332 13.32 37.07 -23.79
C ILE A 332 14.46 37.15 -24.81
N ASN A 333 15.31 38.14 -24.65
CA ASN A 333 16.49 38.31 -25.50
C ASN A 333 17.67 37.61 -24.84
N CYS A 334 18.28 36.68 -25.54
CA CYS A 334 19.39 35.89 -25.03
C CYS A 334 20.64 36.07 -25.90
N LYS A 335 21.80 36.05 -25.27
CA LYS A 335 23.12 35.91 -25.91
C LYS A 335 23.85 34.77 -25.22
N VAL A 336 24.33 33.80 -25.98
CA VAL A 336 24.87 32.56 -25.43
C VAL A 336 26.16 32.16 -26.13
N THR A 337 27.17 31.82 -25.33
CA THR A 337 28.32 31.00 -25.76
C THR A 337 28.11 29.62 -25.16
N ASP A 338 28.10 28.58 -25.99
CA ASP A 338 27.98 27.17 -25.60
C ASP A 338 28.97 26.38 -26.47
N ASN A 339 30.24 26.36 -26.06
CA ASN A 339 31.33 25.80 -26.86
C ASN A 339 31.82 24.49 -26.26
N TYR A 340 31.23 23.39 -26.73
CA TYR A 340 31.60 22.03 -26.36
C TYR A 340 32.71 21.50 -27.27
N GLN A 341 33.80 21.04 -26.67
CA GLN A 341 34.94 20.50 -27.40
C GLN A 341 35.46 19.23 -26.73
N VAL A 342 35.76 18.24 -27.56
CA VAL A 342 36.47 17.02 -27.17
C VAL A 342 37.79 16.96 -27.91
N SER A 343 38.86 16.66 -27.18
CA SER A 343 40.19 16.48 -27.75
C SER A 343 40.76 15.15 -27.24
N THR A 344 41.15 14.28 -28.16
CA THR A 344 41.88 13.04 -27.83
C THR A 344 43.30 13.18 -28.33
N TYR A 345 44.25 13.02 -27.41
CA TYR A 345 45.67 13.15 -27.72
C TYR A 345 46.22 11.84 -28.29
N PRO A 346 47.27 11.90 -29.12
CA PRO A 346 47.94 10.69 -29.62
C PRO A 346 48.34 9.77 -28.47
N SER A 347 48.08 8.47 -28.65
CA SER A 347 48.43 7.47 -27.64
C SER A 347 49.94 7.38 -27.43
N GLN A 348 50.36 7.32 -26.18
CA GLN A 348 51.72 6.95 -25.82
C GLN A 348 51.81 5.42 -25.84
N ILE A 349 52.56 4.89 -26.81
CA ILE A 349 52.69 3.45 -27.02
C ILE A 349 54.04 3.00 -26.47
N LYS A 350 54.01 1.99 -25.61
CA LYS A 350 55.21 1.28 -25.14
C LYS A 350 55.13 -0.17 -25.61
N ASN A 351 56.07 -0.58 -26.46
CA ASN A 351 56.20 -1.97 -26.87
C ASN A 351 56.81 -2.79 -25.72
N LEU A 352 56.22 -3.95 -25.44
CA LEU A 352 56.60 -4.87 -24.37
C LEU A 352 56.79 -6.28 -24.96
N SER A 353 57.82 -6.99 -24.50
CA SER A 353 57.97 -8.43 -24.75
C SER A 353 58.24 -9.17 -23.44
N GLN A 354 57.62 -10.33 -23.27
CA GLN A 354 57.85 -11.23 -22.15
C GLN A 354 57.86 -12.68 -22.62
N VAL A 355 58.83 -13.46 -22.16
CA VAL A 355 58.86 -14.91 -22.39
C VAL A 355 58.37 -15.61 -21.13
N LYS A 356 57.39 -16.51 -21.26
CA LYS A 356 56.83 -17.27 -20.14
C LYS A 356 56.69 -18.74 -20.47
N GLU A 357 56.79 -19.56 -19.44
CA GLU A 357 56.46 -20.96 -19.50
C GLU A 357 54.94 -21.15 -19.45
N VAL A 358 54.37 -21.75 -20.49
CA VAL A 358 52.94 -22.04 -20.62
C VAL A 358 52.75 -23.51 -20.93
N LYS A 359 51.61 -24.09 -20.52
CA LYS A 359 51.26 -25.46 -20.91
C LYS A 359 50.66 -25.46 -22.32
N ASN A 360 51.18 -26.31 -23.21
CA ASN A 360 50.59 -26.54 -24.52
C ASN A 360 49.35 -27.46 -24.39
N ASN A 361 48.66 -27.73 -25.51
CA ASN A 361 47.46 -28.57 -25.54
C ASN A 361 47.72 -30.03 -25.06
N ASP A 362 48.98 -30.47 -25.08
CA ASP A 362 49.43 -31.80 -24.64
C ASP A 362 49.89 -31.81 -23.16
N GLY A 363 49.71 -30.69 -22.43
CA GLY A 363 50.08 -30.55 -21.03
C GLY A 363 51.58 -30.33 -20.76
N GLN A 364 52.42 -30.24 -21.80
CA GLN A 364 53.86 -29.99 -21.70
C GLN A 364 54.15 -28.49 -21.49
N THR A 365 55.14 -28.20 -20.66
CA THR A 365 55.58 -26.82 -20.40
C THR A 365 56.49 -26.35 -21.53
N VAL A 366 56.08 -25.31 -22.24
CA VAL A 366 56.83 -24.69 -23.35
C VAL A 366 57.06 -23.21 -23.08
N LYS A 367 58.20 -22.67 -23.53
CA LYS A 367 58.47 -21.22 -23.47
C LYS A 367 57.75 -20.52 -24.63
N LYS A 368 56.83 -19.63 -24.31
CA LYS A 368 56.09 -18.79 -25.26
C LYS A 368 56.47 -17.33 -25.07
N GLU A 369 56.82 -16.67 -26.18
CA GLU A 369 57.02 -15.23 -26.21
C GLU A 369 55.68 -14.51 -26.42
N PHE A 370 55.49 -13.44 -25.64
CA PHE A 370 54.34 -12.55 -25.68
C PHE A 370 54.82 -11.16 -26.06
N ILE A 371 54.47 -10.73 -27.28
CA ILE A 371 54.75 -9.39 -27.78
C ILE A 371 53.44 -8.60 -27.76
N PHE A 372 53.42 -7.52 -26.97
CA PHE A 372 52.22 -6.72 -26.74
C PHE A 372 52.58 -5.25 -26.54
N GLN A 373 51.58 -4.37 -26.57
CA GLN A 373 51.73 -2.93 -26.42
C GLN A 373 50.95 -2.45 -25.21
N GLU A 374 51.58 -1.61 -24.40
CA GLU A 374 50.89 -0.76 -23.43
C GLU A 374 50.56 0.57 -24.14
N SER A 375 49.29 0.86 -24.31
CA SER A 375 48.77 2.10 -24.91
C SER A 375 48.12 2.96 -23.84
N LYS A 376 48.63 4.18 -23.66
CA LYS A 376 48.03 5.21 -22.80
C LYS A 376 47.46 6.33 -23.65
N THR A 377 46.17 6.59 -23.51
CA THR A 377 45.46 7.64 -24.25
C THR A 377 44.90 8.66 -23.27
N LYS A 378 45.19 9.94 -23.51
CA LYS A 378 44.57 11.05 -22.79
C LYS A 378 43.43 11.62 -23.64
N SER A 379 42.26 11.79 -23.04
CA SER A 379 41.16 12.54 -23.65
C SER A 379 40.70 13.63 -22.71
N VAL A 380 40.38 14.79 -23.28
CA VAL A 380 39.91 15.97 -22.55
C VAL A 380 38.62 16.45 -23.17
N GLU A 381 37.62 16.64 -22.34
CA GLU A 381 36.32 17.19 -22.67
C GLU A 381 36.19 18.53 -21.95
N LYS A 382 35.87 19.60 -22.68
CA LYS A 382 35.73 20.94 -22.11
C LYS A 382 34.47 21.62 -22.63
N LEU A 383 33.86 22.44 -21.78
CA LEU A 383 32.74 23.29 -22.12
C LEU A 383 32.98 24.68 -21.54
N ASP A 384 32.98 25.68 -22.40
CA ASP A 384 32.88 27.09 -22.02
C ASP A 384 31.45 27.57 -22.27
N PHE A 385 30.80 28.03 -21.22
CA PHE A 385 29.43 28.49 -21.25
C PHE A 385 29.31 29.90 -20.67
N SER A 386 28.70 30.80 -21.41
CA SER A 386 28.26 32.09 -20.91
C SER A 386 26.88 32.44 -21.45
N TYR A 387 26.07 33.11 -20.65
CA TYR A 387 24.76 33.59 -21.07
C TYR A 387 24.48 34.99 -20.53
N GLU A 388 23.69 35.71 -21.31
CA GLU A 388 22.98 36.92 -20.91
C GLU A 388 21.52 36.71 -21.33
N ILE A 389 20.59 36.81 -20.39
CA ILE A 389 19.15 36.78 -20.64
C ILE A 389 18.55 38.09 -20.15
N GLU A 390 17.92 38.82 -21.06
CA GLU A 390 17.19 40.05 -20.79
C GLU A 390 15.70 39.81 -21.04
N LEU A 391 14.90 40.04 -20.00
CA LEU A 391 13.44 40.10 -20.09
C LEU A 391 13.02 41.55 -20.35
N SER A 392 12.13 41.74 -21.31
CA SER A 392 11.50 43.05 -21.59
C SER A 392 10.00 42.87 -21.84
N GLY A 393 9.23 43.95 -21.75
CA GLY A 393 7.75 43.91 -21.72
C GLY A 393 7.21 44.13 -20.31
N TYR A 394 6.27 43.28 -19.86
CA TYR A 394 5.65 43.38 -18.53
C TYR A 394 6.61 43.06 -17.37
N VAL A 395 7.68 42.31 -17.63
CA VAL A 395 8.78 42.08 -16.68
C VAL A 395 10.07 42.58 -17.30
N LYS A 396 10.80 43.41 -16.55
CA LYS A 396 12.10 43.95 -16.93
C LYS A 396 13.16 43.49 -15.95
N LYS A 397 13.96 42.50 -16.36
CA LYS A 397 15.06 41.95 -15.55
C LYS A 397 16.15 41.40 -16.45
N LYS A 398 17.37 41.34 -15.89
CA LYS A 398 18.54 40.81 -16.57
C LYS A 398 19.19 39.75 -15.70
N TYR A 399 19.60 38.67 -16.34
CA TYR A 399 20.30 37.53 -15.76
C TYR A 399 21.54 37.25 -16.60
N SER A 400 22.63 36.88 -15.96
CA SER A 400 23.86 36.54 -16.67
C SER A 400 24.74 35.66 -15.81
N GLY A 401 25.42 34.74 -16.45
CA GLY A 401 26.36 33.85 -15.79
C GLY A 401 27.36 33.31 -16.77
N ASN A 402 28.48 32.83 -16.25
CA ASN A 402 29.44 32.07 -17.01
C ASN A 402 30.02 30.95 -16.15
N ALA A 403 30.43 29.87 -16.80
CA ALA A 403 31.19 28.83 -16.17
C ALA A 403 31.99 28.07 -17.23
N TYR A 404 33.13 27.55 -16.78
CA TYR A 404 33.96 26.65 -17.54
C TYR A 404 34.06 25.32 -16.80
N LYS A 405 33.95 24.21 -17.53
CA LYS A 405 34.33 22.89 -17.00
C LYS A 405 35.25 22.18 -17.97
N GLN A 406 36.16 21.41 -17.37
CA GLN A 406 37.03 20.49 -18.05
C GLN A 406 36.97 19.14 -17.31
N HIS A 407 36.92 18.06 -18.07
CA HIS A 407 37.01 16.70 -17.60
C HIS A 407 38.12 16.00 -18.38
N GLU A 408 39.14 15.52 -17.67
CA GLU A 408 40.25 14.80 -18.26
C GLU A 408 40.18 13.33 -17.83
N ILE A 409 40.40 12.43 -18.79
CA ILE A 409 40.48 11.01 -18.55
C ILE A 409 41.79 10.44 -19.10
N ASN A 410 42.27 9.38 -18.46
CA ASN A 410 43.42 8.63 -18.94
C ASN A 410 43.05 7.15 -19.09
N SER A 411 43.04 6.68 -20.33
CA SER A 411 42.75 5.28 -20.66
C SER A 411 44.04 4.49 -20.83
N LEU A 412 44.08 3.29 -20.24
CA LEU A 412 45.15 2.32 -20.35
C LEU A 412 44.61 1.05 -21.02
N GLN A 413 45.25 0.62 -22.10
CA GLN A 413 44.91 -0.60 -22.82
C GLN A 413 46.16 -1.42 -23.13
N TYR A 414 46.04 -2.74 -23.01
CA TYR A 414 47.06 -3.67 -23.48
C TYR A 414 46.60 -4.34 -24.79
N LEU A 415 47.38 -4.20 -25.85
CA LEU A 415 47.04 -4.68 -27.20
C LEU A 415 48.05 -5.73 -27.69
N GLY A 416 47.62 -6.70 -28.51
CA GLY A 416 48.49 -7.73 -29.09
C GLY A 416 48.45 -9.08 -28.36
N ASN A 417 49.56 -9.83 -28.34
CA ASN A 417 49.65 -11.12 -27.63
C ASN A 417 49.90 -10.87 -26.14
N VAL A 418 48.85 -10.46 -25.43
CA VAL A 418 48.91 -10.01 -24.02
C VAL A 418 48.96 -11.22 -23.06
N PRO A 419 49.94 -11.31 -22.15
CA PRO A 419 49.96 -12.35 -21.11
C PRO A 419 48.75 -12.27 -20.17
N SER A 420 48.34 -13.42 -19.62
CA SER A 420 47.16 -13.52 -18.73
C SER A 420 47.20 -12.58 -17.52
N GLU A 421 48.38 -12.22 -17.01
CA GLU A 421 48.50 -11.29 -15.88
C GLU A 421 48.13 -9.84 -16.22
N TYR A 422 48.03 -9.48 -17.50
CA TYR A 422 47.56 -8.18 -17.98
C TYR A 422 46.13 -8.25 -18.51
N SER A 423 45.60 -9.47 -18.70
CA SER A 423 44.21 -9.69 -19.09
C SER A 423 43.27 -9.10 -18.04
N GLY A 424 42.35 -8.23 -18.48
CA GLY A 424 41.41 -7.53 -17.59
C GLY A 424 42.02 -6.38 -16.77
N LYS A 425 43.28 -5.98 -17.03
CA LYS A 425 43.90 -4.78 -16.42
C LYS A 425 43.69 -3.50 -17.21
N ASP A 426 42.92 -3.55 -18.30
CA ASP A 426 42.52 -2.37 -19.05
C ASP A 426 41.73 -1.43 -18.13
N LYS A 427 42.08 -0.14 -18.18
CA LYS A 427 41.34 0.93 -17.52
C LYS A 427 40.85 1.87 -18.61
N ILE A 428 39.64 1.64 -19.10
CA ILE A 428 39.02 2.49 -20.10
C ILE A 428 38.08 3.44 -19.37
N GLU A 429 38.59 4.62 -19.06
CA GLU A 429 37.75 5.71 -18.54
C GLU A 429 36.88 6.27 -19.67
N LYS A 430 35.70 6.76 -19.34
CA LYS A 430 34.77 7.37 -20.30
C LYS A 430 34.57 8.84 -19.98
N LEU A 431 34.53 9.65 -21.05
CA LEU A 431 34.09 11.03 -20.97
C LEU A 431 32.66 11.09 -20.45
N TRP A 432 32.28 12.22 -19.85
CA TRP A 432 30.92 12.39 -19.34
C TRP A 432 29.91 12.50 -20.48
N GLY A 433 30.34 13.05 -21.60
CA GLY A 433 29.51 13.32 -22.74
C GLY A 433 28.82 14.67 -22.61
N GLU A 434 28.47 15.18 -23.78
CA GLU A 434 27.98 16.53 -24.01
C GLU A 434 26.81 16.93 -23.10
N SER A 435 25.80 16.06 -22.93
CA SER A 435 24.63 16.32 -22.09
C SER A 435 24.97 16.48 -20.60
N GLU A 436 25.83 15.61 -20.08
CA GLU A 436 26.22 15.65 -18.66
C GLU A 436 27.19 16.82 -18.41
N MET A 437 28.08 17.13 -19.35
CA MET A 437 28.89 18.34 -19.32
C MET A 437 28.03 19.61 -19.25
N ARG A 438 27.06 19.76 -20.16
CA ARG A 438 26.13 20.91 -20.13
C ARG A 438 25.37 21.01 -18.82
N ARG A 439 24.83 19.90 -18.32
CA ARG A 439 24.13 19.88 -17.01
C ARG A 439 25.00 20.43 -15.89
N LYS A 440 26.26 19.96 -15.78
CA LYS A 440 27.19 20.39 -14.73
C LYS A 440 27.61 21.86 -14.89
N VAL A 441 27.88 22.31 -16.12
CA VAL A 441 28.35 23.67 -16.38
C VAL A 441 27.21 24.68 -16.22
N TYR A 442 26.01 24.37 -16.70
CA TYR A 442 24.85 25.25 -16.58
C TYR A 442 24.47 25.46 -15.12
N ASP A 443 24.54 24.40 -14.31
CA ASP A 443 24.36 24.49 -12.87
C ASP A 443 25.44 25.37 -12.23
N SER A 444 26.71 25.18 -12.61
CA SER A 444 27.83 26.01 -12.13
C SER A 444 27.70 27.48 -12.51
N ALA A 445 27.14 27.77 -13.70
CA ALA A 445 26.88 29.12 -14.18
C ALA A 445 25.63 29.76 -13.55
N SER A 446 24.94 29.08 -12.63
CA SER A 446 23.65 29.48 -12.04
C SER A 446 22.47 29.56 -13.03
N PHE A 447 22.63 29.05 -14.26
CA PHE A 447 21.61 29.15 -15.30
C PHE A 447 20.27 28.53 -14.88
N PHE A 448 20.26 27.34 -14.31
CA PHE A 448 19.02 26.70 -13.86
C PHE A 448 18.36 27.41 -12.67
N LYS A 449 19.14 28.08 -11.83
CA LYS A 449 18.62 28.92 -10.75
C LYS A 449 17.95 30.16 -11.33
N ASP A 450 18.60 30.82 -12.28
CA ASP A 450 18.06 32.00 -12.95
C ASP A 450 16.79 31.66 -13.73
N LEU A 451 16.72 30.51 -14.42
CA LEU A 451 15.48 30.05 -15.06
C LEU A 451 14.33 29.88 -14.05
N LYS A 452 14.60 29.35 -12.85
CA LYS A 452 13.58 29.25 -11.80
C LYS A 452 13.13 30.62 -11.31
N ASP A 453 14.05 31.58 -11.20
CA ASP A 453 13.70 32.94 -10.78
C ASP A 453 12.94 33.69 -11.87
N ILE A 454 13.24 33.46 -13.15
CA ILE A 454 12.41 33.94 -14.27
C ILE A 454 10.98 33.39 -14.14
N VAL A 455 10.81 32.08 -13.91
CA VAL A 455 9.47 31.49 -13.70
C VAL A 455 8.72 32.20 -12.59
N LYS A 456 9.35 32.42 -11.42
CA LYS A 456 8.72 33.12 -10.29
C LYS A 456 8.29 34.55 -10.62
N GLU A 457 9.06 35.26 -11.44
CA GLU A 457 8.68 36.61 -11.86
C GLU A 457 7.48 36.59 -12.81
N LEU A 458 7.44 35.63 -13.73
CA LEU A 458 6.28 35.46 -14.63
C LEU A 458 5.03 34.95 -13.90
N GLU A 459 5.19 34.24 -12.78
CA GLU A 459 4.06 33.80 -11.94
C GLU A 459 3.31 34.94 -11.27
N LYS A 460 3.98 36.08 -11.04
CA LYS A 460 3.39 37.29 -10.44
C LYS A 460 2.52 38.10 -11.40
N LEU A 461 2.69 37.90 -12.71
CA LEU A 461 1.76 38.39 -13.73
C LEU A 461 0.49 37.53 -13.70
#